data_AF-A0A938YJG0-F1
#
_entry.id   AF-A0A938YJG0-F1
#
_cell.length_a   1.000
_cell.length_b   1.000
_cell.length_c   1.000
_cell.angle_alpha   90.00
_cell.angle_beta   90.00
_cell.angle_gamma   90.00
#
_symmetry.space_group_name_H-M   'P 1'
#
loop_
_entity.id
_entity.type
_entity.pdbx_description
1 polymer ?
#
loop_
_entity_poly.entity_id
_entity_poly.type
_entity_poly.pdbx_seq_one_letter_code
_entity_poly.pdbx_strand_id
1 'polypeptide(L)'
;MKKTGKYLFTSESVGEGHPDKVADQVSDSVVDAILAKDPKARVDCETLVMQGNLVVTGQITTSCHVSIPKVVRKTLKEIGFDNAKDGLDWETCGILVSIEEQSPDISMGVTETETHEQGAG
;
A
#
# COMPACT_ATOMS: atom_id res chain seq x y z
N MET A 1 11.12 31.04 -24.69
CA MET A 1 10.96 32.22 -23.81
C MET A 1 12.05 32.18 -22.74
N LYS A 2 12.94 33.18 -22.69
CA LYS A 2 13.99 33.26 -21.65
C LYS A 2 13.33 33.64 -20.32
N LYS A 3 13.33 32.73 -19.34
CA LYS A 3 13.03 33.06 -17.93
C LYS A 3 14.26 33.75 -17.33
N THR A 4 14.40 35.06 -17.52
CA THR A 4 15.43 35.85 -16.84
C THR A 4 14.78 36.61 -15.67
N GLY A 5 14.84 36.00 -14.48
CA GLY A 5 14.37 36.57 -13.20
C GLY A 5 14.52 35.56 -12.06
N LYS A 6 14.80 36.02 -10.82
CA LYS A 6 14.74 35.17 -9.62
C LYS A 6 13.26 34.94 -9.26
N TYR A 7 12.90 33.71 -8.91
CA TYR A 7 11.57 33.36 -8.41
C TYR A 7 11.68 32.51 -7.14
N LEU A 8 10.66 32.56 -6.30
CA LEU A 8 10.58 31.73 -5.10
C LEU A 8 9.84 30.43 -5.42
N PHE A 9 10.36 29.32 -4.93
CA PHE A 9 9.77 27.98 -5.02
C PHE A 9 9.90 27.33 -3.65
N THR A 10 8.84 26.68 -3.20
CA THR A 10 8.81 25.96 -1.91
C THR A 10 8.30 24.55 -2.16
N SER A 11 8.85 23.61 -1.41
CA SER A 11 8.43 22.21 -1.35
C SER A 11 8.50 21.78 0.12
N GLU A 12 7.73 20.76 0.48
CA GLU A 12 7.69 20.19 1.82
C GLU A 12 7.87 18.68 1.78
N SER A 13 8.07 18.09 2.95
CA SER A 13 8.16 16.65 3.16
C SER A 13 7.60 16.32 4.53
N VAL A 14 7.19 15.08 4.72
CA VAL A 14 6.65 14.56 5.98
C VAL A 14 7.46 13.34 6.39
N GLY A 15 7.53 13.09 7.70
CA GLY A 15 8.21 11.91 8.22
C GLY A 15 7.44 10.62 7.93
N GLU A 16 8.11 9.48 8.10
CA GLU A 16 7.53 8.14 7.92
C GLU A 16 6.30 7.85 8.80
N GLY A 17 6.21 8.49 9.96
CA GLY A 17 5.05 8.38 10.87
C GLY A 17 3.86 9.27 10.49
N HIS A 18 3.94 10.08 9.42
CA HIS A 18 2.78 10.81 8.92
C HIS A 18 1.71 9.81 8.46
N PRO A 19 0.43 9.96 8.85
CA PRO A 19 -0.60 8.93 8.59
C PRO A 19 -0.70 8.54 7.11
N ASP A 20 -0.61 9.49 6.19
CA ASP A 20 -0.59 9.19 4.76
C ASP A 20 0.64 8.36 4.35
N LYS A 21 1.82 8.63 4.93
CA LYS A 21 3.01 7.82 4.68
C LYS A 21 2.98 6.47 5.37
N VAL A 22 2.25 6.33 6.47
CA VAL A 22 1.97 5.03 7.09
C VAL A 22 1.07 4.21 6.17
N ALA A 23 0.04 4.82 5.58
CA ALA A 23 -0.81 4.16 4.60
C ALA A 23 0.00 3.65 3.40
N ASP A 24 0.83 4.53 2.79
CA ASP A 24 1.73 4.18 1.70
C ASP A 24 2.61 2.96 2.06
N GLN A 25 3.31 3.03 3.20
CA GLN A 25 4.22 1.98 3.62
C GLN A 25 3.52 0.65 3.93
N VAL A 26 2.32 0.68 4.51
CA VAL A 26 1.53 -0.54 4.77
C VAL A 26 1.07 -1.16 3.46
N SER A 27 0.56 -0.36 2.53
CA SER A 27 0.15 -0.83 1.20
C SER A 27 1.33 -1.48 0.46
N ASP A 28 2.47 -0.80 0.39
CA ASP A 28 3.68 -1.33 -0.26
C ASP A 28 4.23 -2.57 0.43
N SER A 29 4.18 -2.64 1.76
CA SER A 29 4.60 -3.84 2.50
C SER A 29 3.76 -5.07 2.17
N VAL A 30 2.46 -4.89 1.89
CA VAL A 30 1.58 -5.97 1.44
C VAL A 30 1.93 -6.38 0.01
N VAL A 31 2.17 -5.41 -0.88
CA VAL A 31 2.64 -5.65 -2.26
C VAL A 31 3.93 -6.47 -2.25
N ASP A 32 4.93 -6.04 -1.49
CA ASP A 32 6.23 -6.72 -1.36
C ASP A 32 6.07 -8.15 -0.83
N ALA A 33 5.25 -8.34 0.21
CA ALA A 33 5.03 -9.65 0.81
C ALA A 33 4.38 -10.65 -0.15
N ILE A 34 3.55 -10.16 -1.08
CA ILE A 34 2.90 -10.97 -2.12
C ILE A 34 3.88 -11.22 -3.27
N LEU A 35 4.48 -10.17 -3.85
CA LEU A 35 5.37 -10.28 -5.01
C LEU A 35 6.64 -11.09 -4.71
N ALA A 36 7.10 -11.11 -3.46
CA ALA A 36 8.20 -11.98 -3.03
C ALA A 36 7.89 -13.48 -3.18
N LYS A 37 6.61 -13.87 -3.23
CA LYS A 37 6.16 -15.27 -3.37
C LYS A 37 5.53 -15.55 -4.73
N ASP A 38 4.84 -14.56 -5.29
CA ASP A 38 4.14 -14.63 -6.56
C ASP A 38 4.47 -13.39 -7.41
N PRO A 39 5.58 -13.42 -8.17
CA PRO A 39 6.01 -12.27 -8.98
C PRO A 39 5.04 -11.88 -10.11
N LYS A 40 4.03 -12.71 -10.39
CA LYS A 40 2.99 -12.45 -11.39
C LYS A 40 1.67 -12.01 -10.76
N ALA A 41 1.61 -11.86 -9.44
CA ALA A 41 0.43 -11.37 -8.76
C ALA A 41 0.07 -9.95 -9.23
N ARG A 42 -1.22 -9.64 -9.20
CA ARG A 42 -1.75 -8.29 -9.41
C ARG A 42 -2.24 -7.80 -8.06
N VAL A 43 -1.68 -6.69 -7.59
CA VAL A 43 -1.92 -6.19 -6.23
C VAL A 43 -2.32 -4.73 -6.33
N ASP A 44 -3.60 -4.48 -6.13
CA ASP A 44 -4.15 -3.17 -5.79
C ASP A 44 -4.48 -3.20 -4.29
N CYS A 45 -3.68 -2.49 -3.48
CA CYS A 45 -3.73 -2.52 -2.03
C CYS A 45 -3.75 -1.10 -1.48
N GLU A 46 -4.86 -0.76 -0.84
CA GLU A 46 -5.16 0.56 -0.30
C GLU A 46 -5.27 0.49 1.22
N THR A 47 -4.73 1.50 1.89
CA THR A 47 -4.74 1.55 3.35
C THR A 47 -5.36 2.85 3.85
N LEU A 48 -6.37 2.74 4.72
CA LEU A 48 -6.93 3.86 5.45
C LEU A 48 -6.47 3.79 6.91
N VAL A 49 -5.85 4.86 7.41
CA VAL A 49 -5.31 4.91 8.77
C VAL A 49 -6.14 5.89 9.60
N MET A 50 -6.57 5.44 10.78
CA MET A 50 -7.22 6.27 11.80
C MET A 50 -6.65 5.99 13.19
N GLN A 51 -7.10 6.75 14.18
CA GLN A 51 -6.68 6.52 15.55
C GLN A 51 -7.12 5.13 16.04
N GLY A 52 -6.16 4.35 16.50
CA GLY A 52 -6.35 3.01 17.07
C GLY A 52 -6.70 1.92 16.07
N ASN A 53 -6.87 2.22 14.78
CA ASN A 53 -7.21 1.21 13.77
C ASN A 53 -6.80 1.60 12.35
N LEU A 54 -6.74 0.59 11.49
CA LEU A 54 -6.56 0.76 10.06
C LEU A 54 -7.38 -0.26 9.26
N VAL A 55 -7.69 0.11 8.03
CA VAL A 55 -8.40 -0.73 7.05
C VAL A 55 -7.45 -0.98 5.88
N VAL A 56 -7.21 -2.25 5.56
CA VAL A 56 -6.53 -2.65 4.32
C VAL A 56 -7.59 -3.17 3.35
N THR A 57 -7.68 -2.57 2.18
CA THR A 57 -8.71 -2.84 1.17
C THR A 57 -8.13 -2.86 -0.24
N GLY A 58 -8.87 -3.35 -1.22
CA GLY A 58 -8.45 -3.35 -2.63
C GLY A 58 -8.67 -4.69 -3.31
N GLN A 59 -8.04 -4.85 -4.47
CA GLN A 59 -8.20 -6.01 -5.35
C GLN A 59 -6.88 -6.75 -5.54
N ILE A 60 -6.81 -8.00 -5.08
CA ILE A 60 -5.59 -8.81 -5.12
C ILE A 60 -5.87 -10.13 -5.83
N THR A 61 -5.18 -10.36 -6.93
CA THR A 61 -5.14 -11.67 -7.60
C THR A 61 -3.75 -12.28 -7.41
N THR A 62 -3.67 -13.34 -6.62
CA THR A 62 -2.43 -14.08 -6.36
C THR A 62 -2.70 -15.56 -6.10
N SER A 63 -1.70 -16.40 -6.33
CA SER A 63 -1.68 -17.82 -5.98
C SER A 63 -1.14 -18.10 -4.57
N CYS A 64 -0.60 -17.10 -3.89
CA CYS A 64 0.05 -17.26 -2.60
C CYS A 64 -0.85 -16.79 -1.43
N HIS A 65 -0.53 -17.23 -0.22
CA HIS A 65 -1.15 -16.71 0.99
C HIS A 65 -0.18 -15.82 1.77
N VAL A 66 -0.65 -14.62 2.13
CA VAL A 66 0.03 -13.65 2.98
C VAL A 66 -0.89 -13.25 4.12
N SER A 67 -0.38 -13.27 5.35
CA SER A 67 -1.13 -12.79 6.50
C SER A 67 -1.00 -11.26 6.59
N ILE A 68 -1.95 -10.55 5.97
CA ILE A 68 -1.99 -9.08 5.95
C ILE A 68 -1.87 -8.49 7.36
N PRO A 69 -2.60 -8.97 8.39
CA PRO A 69 -2.45 -8.42 9.75
C PRO A 69 -1.03 -8.54 10.31
N LYS A 70 -0.29 -9.62 9.98
CA LYS A 70 1.10 -9.76 10.44
C LYS A 70 2.04 -8.80 9.72
N VAL A 71 1.83 -8.56 8.42
CA VAL A 71 2.59 -7.58 7.64
C VAL A 71 2.37 -6.19 8.21
N VAL A 72 1.11 -5.76 8.36
CA VAL A 72 0.73 -4.48 8.98
C VAL A 72 1.42 -4.28 10.33
N ARG A 73 1.30 -5.25 11.25
CA ARG A 73 1.90 -5.12 12.59
C ARG A 73 3.42 -5.01 12.54
N LYS A 74 4.07 -5.73 11.63
CA LYS A 74 5.51 -5.62 11.42
C LYS A 74 5.88 -4.23 10.91
N THR A 75 5.19 -3.73 9.89
CA THR A 75 5.42 -2.39 9.31
C THR A 75 5.23 -1.30 10.36
N LEU A 76 4.13 -1.33 11.13
CA LEU A 76 3.89 -0.34 12.20
C LEU A 76 4.97 -0.37 13.29
N LYS A 77 5.45 -1.56 13.64
CA LYS A 77 6.55 -1.73 14.60
C LYS A 77 7.87 -1.17 14.08
N GLU A 78 8.14 -1.33 12.78
CA GLU A 78 9.34 -0.80 12.12
C GLU A 78 9.31 0.74 12.02
N ILE A 79 8.12 1.33 11.82
CA ILE A 79 7.91 2.79 11.88
C ILE A 79 8.05 3.33 13.31
N GLY A 80 7.79 2.50 14.33
CA GLY A 80 7.96 2.86 15.74
C GLY A 80 6.68 3.15 16.52
N PHE A 81 5.51 2.70 16.05
CA PHE A 81 4.25 2.82 16.78
C PHE A 81 4.14 1.79 17.91
N ASP A 82 4.85 1.97 19.02
CA ASP A 82 4.93 1.02 20.14
C ASP A 82 4.20 1.46 21.42
N ASN A 83 3.44 2.55 21.34
CA ASN A 83 2.71 3.11 22.48
C ASN A 83 1.34 3.64 22.06
N ALA A 84 0.27 3.15 22.70
CA ALA A 84 -1.09 3.56 22.40
C ALA A 84 -1.35 5.08 22.56
N LYS A 85 -0.49 5.80 23.30
CA LYS A 85 -0.57 7.27 23.42
C LYS A 85 -0.26 8.01 22.13
N ASP A 86 0.45 7.38 21.19
CA ASP A 86 0.84 7.97 19.91
C ASP A 86 -0.31 7.93 18.88
N GLY A 87 -1.49 7.47 19.30
CA GLY A 87 -2.68 7.37 18.47
C GLY A 87 -2.76 6.06 17.68
N LEU A 88 -1.67 5.32 17.55
CA LEU A 88 -1.62 3.99 16.95
C LEU A 88 -0.56 3.15 17.68
N ASP A 89 -0.84 1.87 17.87
CA ASP A 89 0.08 0.91 18.50
C ASP A 89 0.06 -0.41 17.72
N TRP A 90 1.23 -0.87 17.30
CA TRP A 90 1.39 -2.06 16.46
C TRP A 90 0.85 -3.33 17.15
N GLU A 91 0.81 -3.38 18.48
CA GLU A 91 0.33 -4.55 19.22
C GLU A 91 -1.19 -4.54 19.40
N THR A 92 -1.77 -3.39 19.73
CA THR A 92 -3.20 -3.29 20.11
C THR A 92 -4.12 -2.73 19.03
N CYS A 93 -3.61 -2.19 17.93
CA CYS A 93 -4.46 -1.60 16.89
C CYS A 93 -5.45 -2.61 16.27
N GLY A 94 -6.63 -2.12 15.94
CA GLY A 94 -7.60 -2.83 15.11
C GLY A 94 -7.14 -2.88 13.66
N ILE A 95 -7.24 -4.04 13.03
CA ILE A 95 -6.89 -4.23 11.61
C ILE A 95 -8.08 -4.87 10.92
N LEU A 96 -8.75 -4.11 10.07
CA LEU A 96 -9.80 -4.62 9.19
C LEU A 96 -9.18 -4.94 7.83
N VAL A 97 -9.46 -6.14 7.31
CA VAL A 97 -9.02 -6.56 5.99
C VAL A 97 -10.25 -6.82 5.12
N SER A 98 -10.34 -6.11 4.01
CA SER A 98 -11.44 -6.17 3.05
C SER A 98 -10.89 -6.26 1.63
N ILE A 99 -10.42 -7.44 1.25
CA ILE A 99 -9.80 -7.71 -0.05
C ILE A 99 -10.71 -8.60 -0.89
N GLU A 100 -10.85 -8.26 -2.17
CA GLU A 100 -11.48 -9.10 -3.18
C GLU A 100 -10.50 -9.44 -4.31
N GLU A 101 -10.87 -10.32 -5.23
CA GLU A 101 -10.08 -10.56 -6.44
C GLU A 101 -10.29 -9.44 -7.46
N GLN A 102 -9.30 -9.20 -8.33
CA GLN A 102 -9.44 -8.22 -9.41
C GLN A 102 -10.64 -8.54 -10.31
N SER A 103 -11.40 -7.48 -10.65
CA SER A 103 -12.53 -7.60 -11.57
C SER A 103 -12.13 -8.30 -12.88
N PRO A 104 -12.92 -9.29 -13.37
CA PRO A 104 -12.69 -9.92 -14.66
C PRO A 104 -12.67 -8.93 -15.83
N ASP A 105 -13.45 -7.85 -15.75
CA ASP A 105 -13.53 -6.81 -16.80
C ASP A 105 -12.21 -6.03 -16.89
N ILE A 106 -11.59 -5.72 -15.75
CA ILE A 106 -10.25 -5.12 -15.71
C ILE A 106 -9.22 -6.15 -16.18
N SER A 107 -9.32 -7.38 -15.67
CA SER A 107 -8.40 -8.45 -16.02
C SER A 107 -8.33 -8.69 -17.52
N MET A 108 -9.44 -8.60 -18.24
CA MET A 108 -9.44 -8.82 -19.70
C MET A 108 -8.64 -7.75 -20.47
N GLY A 109 -8.57 -6.51 -19.95
CA GLY A 109 -7.83 -5.42 -20.58
C GLY A 109 -6.34 -5.43 -20.29
N VAL A 110 -5.92 -6.09 -19.21
CA VAL A 110 -4.54 -6.02 -18.68
C VAL A 110 -3.81 -7.36 -18.78
N THR A 111 -4.51 -8.48 -18.98
CA THR A 111 -3.85 -9.79 -19.11
C THR A 111 -3.02 -9.82 -20.39
N GLU A 112 -1.73 -10.15 -20.24
CA GLU A 112 -0.78 -10.25 -21.35
C GLU A 112 -1.27 -11.27 -22.40
N THR A 113 -1.22 -10.87 -23.67
CA THR A 113 -1.58 -11.72 -24.80
C THR A 113 -0.38 -12.53 -25.31
N GLU A 114 -0.61 -13.51 -26.19
CA GLU A 114 0.46 -14.35 -26.77
C GLU A 114 1.55 -13.53 -27.50
N THR A 115 1.24 -12.31 -27.94
CA THR A 115 2.18 -11.40 -28.61
C THR A 115 2.96 -10.50 -27.65
N HIS A 116 2.87 -10.75 -26.34
CA HIS A 116 3.46 -9.92 -25.28
C HIS A 116 2.96 -8.46 -25.30
N GLU A 117 1.75 -8.24 -25.83
CA GLU A 117 1.07 -6.95 -25.68
C GLU A 117 0.26 -6.96 -24.38
N GLN A 118 0.56 -5.99 -23.51
CA GLN A 118 -0.13 -5.75 -22.25
C GLN A 118 -0.72 -4.34 -22.25
N GLY A 119 -2.03 -4.24 -21.97
CA GLY A 119 -2.68 -2.94 -21.78
C GLY A 119 -2.22 -2.25 -20.49
N ALA A 120 -2.35 -0.93 -20.43
CA ALA A 120 -2.21 -0.22 -19.16
C ALA A 120 -3.32 -0.67 -18.20
N GLY A 121 -2.95 -0.82 -16.92
CA GLY A 121 -3.87 -1.08 -15.82
C GLY A 121 -4.81 0.07 -15.52
#